data_AF-A0A1M7C3A4-F1
#
_entry.id   AF-A0A1M7C3A4-F1
#
_cell.length_a   1.000
_cell.length_b   1.000
_cell.length_c   1.000
_cell.angle_alpha   90.00
_cell.angle_beta   90.00
_cell.angle_gamma   90.00
#
_symmetry.space_group_name_H-M   'P 1'
#
loop_
_entity.id
_entity.type
_entity.pdbx_description
1 polymer ?
#
loop_
_entity_poly.entity_id
_entity_poly.type
_entity_poly.pdbx_seq_one_letter_code
_entity_poly.pdbx_strand_id
1 'polypeptide(L)' 'MIIVVGLIVAFLLIVIFSNRRTRQCRWREDRRGDRDGQRKYRCMACGAEAFTSNGKPPLDCKAN' A
#
# COMPACT_ATOMS: atom_id res chain seq x y z
N MET A 1 -5.31 19.68 -31.84
CA MET A 1 -5.71 20.21 -30.50
C MET A 1 -6.42 19.18 -29.65
N ILE A 2 -7.43 18.47 -30.18
CA ILE A 2 -8.14 17.40 -29.44
C ILE A 2 -7.19 16.28 -28.97
N ILE A 3 -6.25 15.87 -29.83
CA ILE A 3 -5.26 14.81 -29.48
C ILE A 3 -4.37 15.25 -28.31
N VAL A 4 -3.89 16.50 -28.33
CA VAL A 4 -3.04 17.06 -27.26
C VAL A 4 -3.81 17.13 -25.94
N VAL A 5 -5.06 17.60 -25.99
CA VAL A 5 -5.95 17.64 -24.81
C VAL A 5 -6.21 16.24 -24.27
N GLY A 6 -6.46 15.25 -25.15
CA GLY A 6 -6.65 13.86 -24.76
C GLY A 6 -5.44 13.25 -24.05
N LEU A 7 -4.22 13.54 -24.54
CA LEU A 7 -2.98 13.08 -23.91
C LEU A 7 -2.76 13.72 -22.53
N ILE A 8 -3.04 15.02 -22.39
CA ILE A 8 -2.93 15.72 -21.10
C ILE A 8 -3.92 15.11 -20.10
N VAL A 9 -5.17 14.88 -20.49
CA VAL A 9 -6.18 14.26 -19.63
C VAL A 9 -5.76 12.85 -19.23
N ALA A 10 -5.33 12.01 -20.18
CA ALA A 10 -4.85 10.66 -19.89
C ALA A 10 -3.66 10.68 -18.90
N PHE A 11 -2.72 11.62 -19.07
CA PHE A 11 -1.59 11.78 -18.16
C PHE A 11 -2.02 12.19 -16.75
N LEU A 12 -2.95 13.15 -16.62
CA LEU A 12 -3.49 13.56 -15.32
C LEU A 12 -4.24 12.42 -14.62
N LEU A 13 -5.04 11.66 -15.36
CA LEU A 13 -5.71 10.47 -14.83
C LEU A 13 -4.69 9.45 -14.30
N ILE A 14 -3.61 9.20 -15.04
CA ILE A 14 -2.54 8.31 -14.56
C ILE A 14 -1.91 8.88 -13.30
N VAL A 15 -1.58 10.17 -13.21
CA VAL A 15 -0.92 10.75 -12.01
C VAL A 15 -1.82 10.71 -10.78
N ILE A 16 -3.12 10.98 -10.94
CA ILE A 16 -4.11 11.00 -9.84
C ILE A 16 -4.48 9.58 -9.40
N PHE A 17 -4.75 8.69 -10.35
CA PHE A 17 -5.18 7.31 -10.06
C PHE A 17 -4.03 6.33 -9.87
N SER A 18 -2.78 6.70 -10.20
CA SER A 18 -1.60 5.92 -9.80
C SER A 18 -1.46 6.02 -8.29
N ASN A 19 -2.11 5.08 -7.61
CA ASN A 19 -2.12 4.95 -6.17
C ASN A 19 -0.69 4.69 -5.66
N ARG A 20 0.08 5.77 -5.41
CA ARG A 20 1.47 5.72 -4.93
C ARG A 20 1.57 5.00 -3.59
N ARG A 21 0.48 4.99 -2.81
CA ARG A 21 0.48 4.44 -1.46
C ARG A 21 0.63 2.93 -1.43
N THR A 22 0.13 2.18 -2.41
CA THR A 22 0.21 0.70 -2.37
C THR A 22 1.41 0.12 -3.10
N ARG A 23 1.95 0.81 -4.12
CA ARG A 23 3.05 0.29 -4.98
C ARG A 23 4.36 0.03 -4.26
N GLN A 24 4.62 0.73 -3.16
CA GLN A 24 5.87 0.60 -2.40
C GLN A 24 5.71 -0.12 -1.06
N CYS A 25 4.51 -0.63 -0.73
CA CYS A 25 4.31 -1.23 0.58
C CYS A 25 5.18 -2.48 0.74
N ARG A 26 6.14 -2.37 1.67
CA ARG A 26 7.09 -3.42 2.05
C ARG A 26 6.77 -3.85 3.46
N TRP A 27 5.91 -4.86 3.58
CA TRP A 27 5.56 -5.44 4.85
C TRP A 27 6.71 -6.27 5.41
N ARG A 28 7.11 -5.98 6.64
CA ARG A 28 8.02 -6.80 7.44
C ARG A 28 7.27 -7.34 8.65
N GLU A 29 7.49 -8.61 8.92
CA GLU A 29 7.01 -9.26 10.14
C GLU A 29 7.75 -8.69 11.36
N ASP A 30 7.00 -8.31 12.39
CA ASP A 30 7.52 -7.87 13.68
C ASP A 30 7.01 -8.78 14.80
N ARG A 31 7.70 -9.89 14.99
CA ARG A 31 7.34 -10.95 15.95
C ARG A 31 7.30 -10.49 17.41
N ARG A 32 7.90 -9.33 17.73
CA ARG A 32 7.88 -8.77 19.09
C ARG A 32 6.52 -8.21 19.45
N GLY A 33 5.69 -7.86 18.46
CA GLY A 33 4.36 -7.29 18.66
C GLY A 33 3.23 -8.25 18.33
N ASP A 34 3.50 -9.54 18.15
CA ASP A 34 2.47 -10.56 17.92
C ASP A 34 1.48 -10.59 19.10
N ARG A 35 0.18 -10.74 18.79
CA ARG A 35 -0.90 -10.72 19.79
C ARG A 35 -1.87 -11.86 19.52
N ASP A 36 -2.15 -12.68 20.54
CA ASP A 36 -3.25 -13.66 20.55
C ASP A 36 -3.43 -14.45 19.25
N GLY A 37 -2.33 -15.01 18.73
CA GLY A 37 -2.33 -15.81 17.48
C GLY A 37 -2.33 -14.99 16.18
N GLN A 38 -2.27 -13.66 16.26
CA GLN A 38 -2.11 -12.75 15.12
C GLN A 38 -0.67 -12.29 15.02
N ARG A 39 -0.14 -12.39 13.80
CA ARG A 39 1.20 -11.90 13.46
C ARG A 39 1.15 -10.43 13.12
N LYS A 40 2.03 -9.66 13.75
CA LYS A 40 2.18 -8.23 13.49
C LYS A 40 3.08 -8.03 12.28
N TYR A 41 2.61 -7.18 11.36
CA TYR A 41 3.33 -6.72 10.20
C TYR A 41 3.42 -5.20 10.23
N ARG A 42 4.60 -4.67 9.92
CA ARG A 42 4.84 -3.23 9.78
C ARG A 42 5.33 -2.92 8.38
N CYS A 43 4.73 -1.93 7.74
CA CYS A 43 5.18 -1.46 6.45
C CYS A 43 6.41 -0.56 6.61
N MET A 44 7.52 -0.91 5.95
CA MET A 44 8.75 -0.12 5.97
C MET A 44 8.69 1.13 5.09
N ALA A 45 7.69 1.27 4.22
CA ALA A 45 7.54 2.41 3.32
C ALA A 45 6.66 3.53 3.91
N CYS A 46 5.55 3.16 4.56
CA CYS A 46 4.59 4.12 5.12
C CYS A 46 4.43 4.05 6.64
N GLY A 47 5.06 3.07 7.30
CA GLY A 47 4.97 2.90 8.75
C GLY A 47 3.69 2.25 9.26
N ALA A 48 2.70 1.98 8.41
CA ALA A 48 1.44 1.34 8.79
C ALA A 48 1.67 -0.02 9.47
N GLU A 49 0.86 -0.31 10.48
CA GLU A 49 0.87 -1.60 11.18
C GLU A 49 -0.39 -2.40 10.82
N ALA A 50 -0.25 -3.71 10.71
CA ALA A 50 -1.33 -4.63 10.41
C ALA A 50 -1.15 -5.91 11.23
N PHE A 51 -2.25 -6.47 11.70
CA PHE A 51 -2.27 -7.75 12.40
C PHE A 51 -3.03 -8.77 11.55
N THR A 52 -2.42 -9.93 11.37
CA THR A 52 -2.94 -10.96 10.44
C THR A 52 -2.98 -12.31 11.14
N SER A 53 -4.11 -13.00 11.10
CA SER A 53 -4.28 -14.33 11.72
C SER A 53 -3.76 -15.47 10.84
N ASN A 54 -3.70 -15.22 9.54
CA ASN A 54 -3.21 -16.14 8.50
C ASN A 54 -1.68 -16.15 8.35
N GLY A 55 -0.97 -15.37 9.17
CA GLY A 55 0.49 -15.35 9.21
C GLY A 55 1.16 -14.86 7.92
N LYS A 56 0.42 -14.14 7.06
CA LYS A 56 0.91 -13.57 5.80
C LYS A 56 0.73 -12.05 5.84
N PRO A 57 1.62 -11.27 5.20
CA PRO A 57 1.45 -9.83 5.11
C PRO A 57 0.16 -9.47 4.37
N PRO A 58 -0.47 -8.33 4.68
CA PRO A 58 -1.68 -7.88 3.99
C PRO A 58 -1.36 -7.49 2.53
N LEU A 59 -2.31 -7.76 1.63
CA LEU A 59 -2.20 -7.51 0.19
C LEU A 59 -2.43 -6.04 -0.16
N ASP A 60 -3.13 -5.32 0.72
CA ASP A 60 -3.44 -3.91 0.63
C ASP A 60 -2.59 -3.10 1.61
N CYS A 61 -2.37 -1.82 1.30
CA CYS A 61 -1.65 -0.94 2.20
C CYS A 61 -2.60 -0.33 3.24
N LYS A 62 -2.25 -0.46 4.54
CA LYS A 62 -3.07 0.04 5.66
C LYS A 62 -2.73 1.46 6.11
N ALA A 63 -2.03 2.23 5.28
CA ALA A 63 -1.77 3.65 5.54
C ALA A 63 -3.00 4.47 5.16
N ASN A 64 -3.87 4.70 6.14
CA ASN A 64 -4.98 5.63 6.04
C ASN A 64 -4.49 7.07 6.22
#